data_AF-A0AAE9EVE4-F1
#
_entry.id   AF-A0AAE9EVE4-F1
#
_cell.length_a   1.000
_cell.length_b   1.000
_cell.length_c   1.000
_cell.angle_alpha   90.00
_cell.angle_beta   90.00
_cell.angle_gamma   90.00
#
_symmetry.space_group_name_H-M   'P 1'
#
loop_
_entity.id
_entity.type
_entity.pdbx_description
1 polymer ?
#
loop_
_entity_poly.entity_id
_entity_poly.type
_entity_poly.pdbx_seq_one_letter_code
_entity_poly.pdbx_strand_id
1 'polypeptide(L)'
;MLPEQRGSCYDHILRWRYDSERSQCVSFMYSGCSPNANHFTSEETCERACGKWRNSAVCEMPAEHGDCQLAIPKWYHDSTTKQCKMMMWTGCGGNGNSFSSKADCESLCRIESSWTNTTDFCTLERNAGPCTDSISMWYFDHSEQDCKPFTYGGCRGNQNRFVSKEQCLQSCRDKSSEDTCTLRPEPGPCRLGLEKYFYDPVTQSCHMFHYGGCEGNANRFDSELDCFRQCSSVKAEAGVERMAQLTSATTPVIYIVDKNPLYVGMTFRIRCNGHGVTPITWYKNGGLLQFGTRITEENDDTLEIVDSLTSDAGIYTCIAGQESQMSDGVEVVIKRAIGGRTTIRPMLTPAPNFVMGTPPTPRPSTSARPDSTVATVSNALVRRPTTKACVDVGNTSTCDLIVKNGLCEKKRYGTFCCHTCTKIHSFKF
;
A
#
# COMPACT_ATOMS: atom_id res chain seq x y z
N MET A 1 6.35 8.79 12.87
CA MET A 1 6.78 7.41 12.55
C MET A 1 5.59 6.50 12.75
N LEU A 2 5.44 5.43 11.96
CA LEU A 2 4.33 4.49 12.12
C LEU A 2 4.62 3.51 13.27
N PRO A 3 3.61 3.11 14.06
CA PRO A 3 3.78 2.14 15.14
C PRO A 3 4.05 0.73 14.59
N GLU A 4 4.47 -0.19 15.46
CA GLU A 4 4.58 -1.59 15.09
C GLU A 4 3.20 -2.18 14.76
N GLN A 5 3.08 -2.80 13.58
CA GLN A 5 1.85 -3.47 13.17
C GLN A 5 2.13 -4.96 13.01
N ARG A 6 1.80 -5.71 14.07
CA ARG A 6 1.86 -7.17 14.05
C ARG A 6 0.99 -7.76 12.96
N GLY A 7 -0.18 -7.16 12.70
CA GLY A 7 -1.24 -7.72 11.84
C GLY A 7 -2.12 -8.73 12.58
N SER A 8 -3.13 -9.27 11.89
CA SER A 8 -4.21 -10.09 12.46
C SER A 8 -4.12 -11.59 12.14
N CYS A 9 -3.00 -12.06 11.56
CA CYS A 9 -2.81 -13.45 11.17
C CYS A 9 -2.02 -14.24 12.23
N TYR A 10 -1.54 -15.44 11.87
CA TYR A 10 -1.03 -16.43 12.84
C TYR A 10 0.42 -16.89 12.60
N ASP A 11 1.14 -16.29 11.64
CA ASP A 11 2.58 -16.58 11.48
C ASP A 11 3.43 -15.90 12.56
N HIS A 12 4.67 -16.36 12.67
CA HIS A 12 5.69 -15.80 13.57
C HIS A 12 6.94 -15.48 12.74
N ILE A 13 6.84 -14.47 11.88
CA ILE A 13 7.90 -14.06 10.95
C ILE A 13 8.75 -12.99 11.64
N LEU A 14 10.05 -13.25 11.81
CA LEU A 14 10.98 -12.25 12.33
C LEU A 14 11.16 -11.11 11.31
N ARG A 15 10.87 -9.89 11.73
CA ARG A 15 10.91 -8.68 10.90
C ARG A 15 11.48 -7.51 11.68
N TRP A 16 11.84 -6.44 10.99
CA TRP A 16 12.47 -5.25 11.57
C TRP A 16 11.58 -4.02 11.41
N ARG A 17 11.69 -3.09 12.35
CA ARG A 17 11.06 -1.77 12.34
C ARG A 17 12.02 -0.73 12.90
N TYR A 18 11.86 0.53 12.52
CA TYR A 18 12.51 1.63 13.21
C TYR A 18 11.76 1.97 14.50
N ASP A 19 12.48 2.03 15.61
CA ASP A 19 12.02 2.53 16.89
C ASP A 19 12.45 3.98 17.06
N SER A 20 11.49 4.91 17.08
CA SER A 20 11.78 6.34 17.19
C SER A 20 12.04 6.84 18.61
N GLU A 21 11.68 6.08 19.64
CA GLU A 21 12.00 6.43 21.03
C GLU A 21 13.45 6.05 21.35
N ARG A 22 13.89 4.90 20.82
CA ARG A 22 15.26 4.39 20.97
C ARG A 22 16.23 4.90 19.89
N SER A 23 15.69 5.43 18.79
CA SER A 23 16.41 5.82 17.57
C SER A 23 17.27 4.69 16.98
N GLN A 24 16.68 3.50 16.87
CA GLN A 24 17.34 2.23 16.51
C GLN A 24 16.40 1.38 15.67
N CYS A 25 16.92 0.60 14.73
CA CYS A 25 16.17 -0.53 14.21
C CYS A 25 16.08 -1.66 15.25
N VAL A 26 14.87 -2.17 15.45
CA VAL A 26 14.57 -3.27 16.38
C VAL A 26 13.73 -4.33 15.68
N SER A 27 13.84 -5.57 16.12
CA SER A 27 13.03 -6.66 15.56
C SER A 27 11.68 -6.82 16.27
N PHE A 28 10.70 -7.35 15.55
CA PHE A 28 9.40 -7.75 16.06
C PHE A 28 8.90 -9.02 15.35
N MET A 29 7.89 -9.69 15.91
CA MET A 29 7.23 -10.83 15.25
C MET A 29 6.02 -10.32 14.47
N TYR A 30 6.10 -10.44 13.15
CA TYR A 30 5.05 -10.12 12.21
C TYR A 30 4.16 -11.34 11.95
N SER A 31 2.85 -11.13 11.88
CA SER A 31 1.82 -12.17 11.80
C SER A 31 1.61 -12.81 10.42
N GLY A 32 2.28 -12.29 9.39
CA GLY A 32 2.12 -12.74 7.99
C GLY A 32 1.27 -11.82 7.12
N CYS A 33 0.36 -11.02 7.68
CA CYS A 33 -0.55 -10.16 6.91
C CYS A 33 -0.68 -8.72 7.43
N SER A 34 -1.28 -7.84 6.61
CA SER A 34 -1.58 -6.43 6.92
C SER A 34 -0.39 -5.62 7.48
N PRO A 35 0.69 -5.44 6.70
CA PRO A 35 1.84 -4.62 7.10
C PRO A 35 1.57 -3.12 6.94
N ASN A 36 2.31 -2.28 7.67
CA ASN A 36 2.48 -0.86 7.33
C ASN A 36 3.91 -0.59 6.83
N ALA A 37 4.23 0.66 6.49
CA ALA A 37 5.54 1.01 5.91
C ALA A 37 6.73 0.99 6.90
N ASN A 38 6.51 0.88 8.22
CA ASN A 38 7.58 0.67 9.20
C ASN A 38 7.86 -0.84 9.40
N HIS A 39 8.17 -1.50 8.29
CA HIS A 39 8.27 -2.96 8.23
C HIS A 39 9.32 -3.39 7.20
N PHE A 40 10.40 -4.01 7.68
CA PHE A 40 11.57 -4.36 6.90
C PHE A 40 11.94 -5.83 7.07
N THR A 41 12.54 -6.42 6.04
CA THR A 41 13.00 -7.83 6.01
C THR A 41 14.34 -8.04 6.70
N SER A 42 15.11 -6.99 6.93
CA SER A 42 16.44 -7.01 7.54
C SER A 42 16.74 -5.74 8.32
N GLU A 43 17.68 -5.84 9.26
CA GLU A 43 18.23 -4.71 10.01
C GLU A 43 18.87 -3.68 9.07
N GLU A 44 19.67 -4.12 8.08
CA GLU A 44 20.36 -3.20 7.16
C GLU A 44 19.42 -2.37 6.29
N THR A 45 18.29 -2.96 5.84
CA THR A 45 17.30 -2.21 5.06
C THR A 45 16.53 -1.22 5.93
N CYS A 46 16.27 -1.56 7.20
CA CYS A 46 15.72 -0.61 8.17
C CYS A 46 16.71 0.55 8.46
N GLU A 47 17.99 0.23 8.72
CA GLU A 47 19.03 1.21 9.05
C GLU A 47 19.38 2.13 7.87
N ARG A 48 19.20 1.68 6.62
CA ARG A 48 19.25 2.53 5.42
C ARG A 48 17.99 3.38 5.23
N ALA A 49 16.80 2.87 5.55
CA ALA A 49 15.55 3.59 5.35
C ALA A 49 15.30 4.68 6.42
N CYS A 50 15.68 4.40 7.68
CA CYS A 50 15.30 5.23 8.83
C CYS A 50 16.44 5.52 9.81
N GLY A 51 17.42 4.61 9.94
CA GLY A 51 18.48 4.67 10.96
C GLY A 51 19.81 5.29 10.50
N LYS A 52 20.92 4.76 11.02
CA LYS A 52 22.29 5.29 10.92
C LYS A 52 22.78 5.49 9.49
N TRP A 53 22.33 4.68 8.54
CA TRP A 53 22.79 4.71 7.14
C TRP A 53 21.82 5.44 6.22
N ARG A 54 20.79 6.09 6.77
CA ARG A 54 19.90 6.97 6.01
C ARG A 54 20.68 8.09 5.32
N ASN A 55 20.32 8.38 4.08
CA ASN A 55 20.96 9.38 3.21
C ASN A 55 22.49 9.16 2.99
N SER A 56 23.02 7.97 3.28
CA SER A 56 24.44 7.65 3.09
C SER A 56 24.73 7.02 1.72
N ALA A 57 25.88 7.33 1.11
CA ALA A 57 26.37 6.73 -0.13
C ALA A 57 26.90 5.30 0.06
N VAL A 58 26.03 4.39 0.53
CA VAL A 58 26.41 3.04 0.98
C VAL A 58 27.08 2.18 -0.11
N CYS A 59 26.82 2.46 -1.38
CA CYS A 59 27.39 1.73 -2.52
C CYS A 59 28.85 2.12 -2.83
N GLU A 60 29.36 3.19 -2.22
CA GLU A 60 30.72 3.72 -2.45
C GLU A 60 31.67 3.40 -1.28
N MET A 61 31.11 3.06 -0.11
CA MET A 61 31.85 2.62 1.08
C MET A 61 32.60 1.31 0.82
N PRO A 62 33.73 1.03 1.50
CA PRO A 62 34.46 -0.22 1.36
C PRO A 62 33.69 -1.41 1.96
N ALA A 63 34.10 -2.64 1.62
CA ALA A 63 33.69 -3.82 2.37
C ALA A 63 34.34 -3.80 3.77
N GLU A 64 33.53 -3.92 4.83
CA GLU A 64 34.04 -4.03 6.19
C GLU A 64 33.63 -5.37 6.81
N HIS A 65 34.64 -6.18 7.15
CA HIS A 65 34.43 -7.45 7.84
C HIS A 65 34.10 -7.28 9.33
N GLY A 66 34.59 -6.20 9.97
CA GLY A 66 34.56 -6.02 11.42
C GLY A 66 35.57 -6.93 12.16
N ASP A 67 35.72 -6.70 13.46
CA ASP A 67 36.80 -7.29 14.28
C ASP A 67 36.32 -8.39 15.28
N CYS A 68 35.13 -8.94 15.05
CA CYS A 68 34.58 -10.03 15.87
C CYS A 68 35.00 -11.43 15.37
N GLN A 69 34.44 -12.51 15.93
CA GLN A 69 34.92 -13.89 15.72
C GLN A 69 33.92 -14.82 14.98
N LEU A 70 32.84 -14.29 14.41
CA LEU A 70 31.88 -15.07 13.62
C LEU A 70 32.22 -15.05 12.12
N ALA A 71 31.45 -15.78 11.32
CA ALA A 71 31.58 -15.81 9.87
C ALA A 71 30.18 -15.86 9.24
N ILE A 72 29.55 -14.69 9.14
CA ILE A 72 28.19 -14.51 8.66
C ILE A 72 28.26 -14.04 7.20
N PRO A 73 27.70 -14.79 6.22
CA PRO A 73 27.73 -14.36 4.83
C PRO A 73 26.84 -13.13 4.63
N LYS A 74 27.47 -12.03 4.22
CA LYS A 74 26.83 -10.78 3.78
C LYS A 74 27.25 -10.47 2.35
N TRP A 75 26.55 -9.56 1.71
CA TRP A 75 26.90 -9.03 0.39
C TRP A 75 27.32 -7.57 0.52
N TYR A 76 28.22 -7.13 -0.35
CA TYR A 76 28.65 -5.74 -0.49
C TYR A 76 28.78 -5.39 -1.97
N HIS A 77 28.59 -4.13 -2.32
CA HIS A 77 28.85 -3.61 -3.65
C HIS A 77 30.33 -3.27 -3.79
N ASP A 78 31.01 -3.96 -4.69
CA ASP A 78 32.40 -3.67 -5.06
C ASP A 78 32.42 -2.50 -6.04
N SER A 79 32.76 -1.31 -5.53
CA SER A 79 32.75 -0.06 -6.29
C SER A 79 33.76 0.00 -7.44
N THR A 80 34.74 -0.91 -7.48
CA THR A 80 35.74 -1.03 -8.57
C THR A 80 35.21 -1.85 -9.73
N THR A 81 34.59 -3.00 -9.44
CA THR A 81 34.07 -3.94 -10.45
C THR A 81 32.58 -3.75 -10.77
N LYS A 82 31.89 -2.85 -10.05
CA LYS A 82 30.45 -2.56 -10.16
C LYS A 82 29.57 -3.81 -9.98
N GLN A 83 29.98 -4.69 -9.06
CA GLN A 83 29.33 -5.98 -8.82
C GLN A 83 29.09 -6.21 -7.33
N CYS A 84 27.97 -6.85 -7.00
CA CYS A 84 27.69 -7.30 -5.64
C CYS A 84 28.39 -8.63 -5.35
N LYS A 85 29.36 -8.59 -4.44
CA LYS A 85 30.19 -9.72 -4.01
C LYS A 85 29.84 -10.15 -2.60
N MET A 86 30.19 -11.38 -2.24
CA MET A 86 29.96 -11.92 -0.89
C MET A 86 31.19 -11.63 0.00
N MET A 87 30.96 -11.24 1.25
CA MET A 87 31.95 -11.15 2.31
C MET A 87 31.50 -11.98 3.52
N MET A 88 32.45 -12.44 4.34
CA MET A 88 32.15 -12.98 5.66
C MET A 88 32.28 -11.85 6.68
N TRP A 89 31.15 -11.36 7.19
CA TRP A 89 31.10 -10.36 8.25
C TRP A 89 31.19 -11.05 9.62
N THR A 90 31.87 -10.41 10.57
CA THR A 90 32.35 -11.08 11.79
C THR A 90 31.39 -11.06 12.97
N GLY A 91 30.22 -10.41 12.84
CA GLY A 91 29.21 -10.31 13.90
C GLY A 91 29.18 -8.99 14.66
N CYS A 92 30.09 -8.05 14.38
CA CYS A 92 30.03 -6.69 14.91
C CYS A 92 30.71 -5.68 13.99
N GLY A 93 30.52 -4.38 14.25
CA GLY A 93 31.07 -3.30 13.43
C GLY A 93 30.54 -3.30 12.00
N GLY A 94 31.30 -2.74 11.08
CA GLY A 94 30.92 -2.62 9.68
C GLY A 94 30.16 -1.33 9.34
N ASN A 95 30.00 -1.11 8.03
CA ASN A 95 29.36 0.07 7.46
C ASN A 95 28.07 -0.25 6.68
N GLY A 96 27.49 0.75 6.02
CA GLY A 96 26.23 0.61 5.26
C GLY A 96 26.30 -0.26 4.01
N ASN A 97 27.51 -0.59 3.51
CA ASN A 97 27.75 -1.52 2.39
C ASN A 97 27.64 -3.00 2.83
N SER A 98 26.59 -3.30 3.59
CA SER A 98 26.29 -4.63 4.09
C SER A 98 24.85 -4.97 3.75
N PHE A 99 24.66 -6.10 3.09
CA PHE A 99 23.36 -6.55 2.58
C PHE A 99 23.15 -8.02 2.94
N SER A 100 22.01 -8.36 3.54
CA SER A 100 21.67 -9.76 3.82
C SER A 100 21.40 -10.61 2.56
N SER A 101 21.31 -10.03 1.35
CA SER A 101 21.36 -10.81 0.11
C SER A 101 21.96 -10.05 -1.08
N LYS A 102 22.41 -10.82 -2.09
CA LYS A 102 22.94 -10.29 -3.37
C LYS A 102 21.93 -9.38 -4.07
N ALA A 103 20.65 -9.76 -4.07
CA ALA A 103 19.60 -9.02 -4.77
C ALA A 103 19.37 -7.63 -4.14
N ASP A 104 19.40 -7.52 -2.81
CA ASP A 104 19.22 -6.24 -2.11
C ASP A 104 20.37 -5.27 -2.40
N CYS A 105 21.58 -5.81 -2.61
CA CYS A 105 22.75 -5.06 -3.07
C CYS A 105 22.59 -4.65 -4.55
N GLU A 106 22.19 -5.58 -5.43
CA GLU A 106 22.07 -5.31 -6.86
C GLU A 106 20.92 -4.35 -7.19
N SER A 107 19.82 -4.36 -6.44
CA SER A 107 18.72 -3.40 -6.61
C SER A 107 19.04 -2.01 -6.10
N LEU A 108 20.02 -1.85 -5.20
CA LEU A 108 20.33 -0.57 -4.54
C LEU A 108 21.62 0.07 -5.07
N CYS A 109 22.56 -0.71 -5.60
CA CYS A 109 23.89 -0.25 -6.00
C CYS A 109 24.29 -0.48 -7.47
N ARG A 110 23.46 -1.14 -8.28
CA ARG A 110 23.74 -1.30 -9.71
C ARG A 110 23.53 0.04 -10.43
N ILE A 111 24.57 0.55 -11.09
CA ILE A 111 24.49 1.80 -11.85
C ILE A 111 23.53 1.65 -13.02
N GLU A 112 22.60 2.60 -13.15
CA GLU A 112 21.62 2.69 -14.23
C GLU A 112 22.25 3.06 -15.58
N SER A 113 22.92 2.10 -16.19
CA SER A 113 23.42 2.13 -17.57
C SER A 113 22.77 1.05 -18.43
N SER A 114 21.56 0.61 -18.02
CA SER A 114 20.80 -0.46 -18.67
C SER A 114 19.27 -0.31 -18.49
N TRP A 115 18.75 0.91 -18.30
CA TRP A 115 17.34 1.22 -18.64
C TRP A 115 17.18 1.32 -20.17
N THR A 116 17.55 0.25 -20.87
CA THR A 116 16.90 -0.07 -22.13
C THR A 116 15.45 -0.40 -21.80
N ASN A 117 14.52 0.32 -22.43
CA ASN A 117 13.09 -0.01 -22.32
C ASN A 117 12.83 -1.49 -22.65
N THR A 118 11.71 -2.00 -22.16
CA THR A 118 11.18 -3.35 -22.43
C THR A 118 12.09 -4.54 -22.05
N THR A 119 12.20 -4.82 -20.76
CA THR A 119 12.16 -6.22 -20.29
C THR A 119 10.80 -6.45 -19.64
N ASP A 120 9.86 -7.05 -20.38
CA ASP A 120 8.57 -7.41 -19.81
C ASP A 120 8.76 -8.51 -18.75
N PHE A 121 8.55 -8.15 -17.48
CA PHE A 121 8.73 -9.06 -16.36
C PHE A 121 7.76 -10.23 -16.39
N CYS A 122 6.65 -10.14 -17.12
CA CYS A 122 5.66 -11.20 -17.27
C CYS A 122 6.13 -12.37 -18.12
N THR A 123 7.18 -12.18 -18.94
CA THR A 123 7.88 -13.25 -19.68
C THR A 123 8.85 -14.07 -18.82
N LEU A 124 9.17 -13.63 -17.59
CA LEU A 124 10.17 -14.29 -16.75
C LEU A 124 9.60 -15.53 -16.05
N GLU A 125 10.37 -16.62 -15.96
CA GLU A 125 9.95 -17.82 -15.22
C GLU A 125 9.65 -17.54 -13.74
N ARG A 126 8.75 -18.32 -13.11
CA ARG A 126 8.56 -18.29 -11.64
C ARG A 126 9.88 -18.49 -10.90
N ASN A 127 10.26 -17.56 -10.04
CA ASN A 127 11.50 -17.69 -9.26
C ASN A 127 11.23 -17.64 -7.76
N ALA A 128 11.33 -18.80 -7.10
CA ALA A 128 11.18 -18.93 -5.66
C ALA A 128 12.32 -18.24 -4.87
N GLY A 129 13.46 -17.98 -5.50
CA GLY A 129 14.67 -17.56 -4.82
C GLY A 129 15.33 -18.67 -3.98
N PRO A 130 16.43 -18.35 -3.26
CA PRO A 130 17.24 -19.34 -2.54
C PRO A 130 16.88 -19.49 -1.05
N CYS A 131 15.90 -18.73 -0.55
CA CYS A 131 15.38 -18.92 0.80
C CYS A 131 14.32 -20.04 0.82
N THR A 132 14.03 -20.59 2.00
CA THR A 132 13.20 -21.80 2.16
C THR A 132 11.93 -21.55 2.98
N ASP A 133 11.43 -20.31 2.97
CA ASP A 133 10.15 -19.95 3.58
C ASP A 133 9.00 -20.36 2.63
N SER A 134 7.85 -20.81 3.15
CA SER A 134 6.78 -21.38 2.32
C SER A 134 5.67 -20.36 2.01
N ILE A 135 6.00 -19.25 1.34
CA ILE A 135 5.04 -18.17 1.08
C ILE A 135 4.29 -18.43 -0.23
N SER A 136 2.95 -18.45 -0.18
CA SER A 136 2.14 -18.54 -1.40
C SER A 136 2.12 -17.18 -2.12
N MET A 137 2.49 -17.16 -3.40
CA MET A 137 2.49 -15.98 -4.27
C MET A 137 1.98 -16.38 -5.67
N TRP A 138 1.68 -15.40 -6.52
CA TRP A 138 1.20 -15.63 -7.89
C TRP A 138 2.25 -15.22 -8.93
N TYR A 139 2.30 -15.92 -10.06
CA TYR A 139 3.09 -15.56 -11.24
C TYR A 139 2.27 -15.76 -12.51
N PHE A 140 2.60 -15.04 -13.57
CA PHE A 140 2.03 -15.21 -14.90
C PHE A 140 2.75 -16.33 -15.64
N ASP A 141 2.02 -17.36 -16.06
CA ASP A 141 2.57 -18.42 -16.89
C ASP A 141 2.38 -18.06 -18.36
N HIS A 142 3.41 -17.45 -18.96
CA HIS A 142 3.39 -17.00 -20.35
C HIS A 142 3.12 -18.14 -21.36
N SER A 143 3.29 -19.41 -20.98
CA SER A 143 2.97 -20.56 -21.85
C SER A 143 1.47 -20.91 -21.88
N GLU A 144 0.72 -20.53 -20.84
CA GLU A 144 -0.73 -20.76 -20.71
C GLU A 144 -1.56 -19.47 -20.63
N GLN A 145 -0.92 -18.29 -20.61
CA GLN A 145 -1.53 -16.95 -20.59
C GLN A 145 -2.46 -16.70 -19.39
N ASP A 146 -2.18 -17.36 -18.25
CA ASP A 146 -2.92 -17.22 -17.00
C ASP A 146 -2.00 -17.13 -15.78
N CYS A 147 -2.52 -16.53 -14.70
CA CYS A 147 -1.86 -16.40 -13.43
C CYS A 147 -2.07 -17.62 -12.54
N LYS A 148 -0.95 -18.23 -12.12
CA LYS A 148 -0.89 -19.45 -11.30
C LYS A 148 -0.23 -19.19 -9.95
N PRO A 149 -0.58 -19.94 -8.89
CA PRO A 149 0.11 -19.86 -7.61
C PRO A 149 1.47 -20.58 -7.67
N PHE A 150 2.44 -20.12 -6.88
CA PHE A 150 3.71 -20.80 -6.63
C PHE A 150 4.22 -20.52 -5.21
N THR A 151 5.07 -21.41 -4.69
CA THR A 151 5.76 -21.20 -3.42
C THR A 151 6.99 -20.31 -3.63
N TYR A 152 6.92 -19.09 -3.11
CA TYR A 152 8.04 -18.16 -3.02
C TYR A 152 8.81 -18.38 -1.72
N GLY A 153 10.13 -18.56 -1.83
CA GLY A 153 11.05 -18.88 -0.75
C GLY A 153 11.23 -17.81 0.32
N GLY A 154 10.60 -16.65 0.19
CA GLY A 154 10.68 -15.53 1.14
C GLY A 154 11.80 -14.51 0.87
N CYS A 155 12.74 -14.77 -0.05
CA CYS A 155 13.75 -13.78 -0.45
C CYS A 155 14.14 -13.90 -1.94
N ARG A 156 14.56 -12.76 -2.52
CA ARG A 156 14.93 -12.60 -3.94
C ARG A 156 13.77 -12.84 -4.92
N GLY A 157 13.77 -13.98 -5.61
CA GLY A 157 12.97 -14.20 -6.81
C GLY A 157 13.25 -13.17 -7.91
N ASN A 158 12.29 -13.00 -8.83
CA ASN A 158 12.25 -11.97 -9.86
C ASN A 158 10.92 -11.19 -9.80
N GLN A 159 10.66 -10.35 -10.81
CA GLN A 159 9.49 -9.47 -10.87
C GLN A 159 8.20 -10.16 -11.30
N ASN A 160 8.23 -11.40 -11.82
CA ASN A 160 7.02 -12.20 -12.06
C ASN A 160 6.51 -12.81 -10.74
N ARG A 161 6.07 -11.94 -9.82
CA ARG A 161 5.64 -12.30 -8.48
C ARG A 161 4.67 -11.27 -7.88
N PHE A 162 3.45 -11.71 -7.63
CA PHE A 162 2.31 -10.89 -7.19
C PHE A 162 1.66 -11.47 -5.94
N VAL A 163 0.99 -10.64 -5.13
CA VAL A 163 0.33 -11.12 -3.89
C VAL A 163 -1.03 -11.77 -4.13
N SER A 164 -1.66 -11.52 -5.27
CA SER A 164 -2.96 -12.10 -5.64
C SER A 164 -3.03 -12.43 -7.15
N LYS A 165 -4.04 -13.22 -7.56
CA LYS A 165 -4.24 -13.55 -8.98
C LYS A 165 -4.62 -12.31 -9.78
N GLU A 166 -5.43 -11.44 -9.19
CA GLU A 166 -5.97 -10.22 -9.79
C GLU A 166 -4.84 -9.23 -10.09
N GLN A 167 -3.94 -9.00 -9.14
CA GLN A 167 -2.75 -8.15 -9.35
C GLN A 167 -1.86 -8.72 -10.47
N CYS A 168 -1.70 -10.03 -10.53
CA CYS A 168 -0.94 -10.70 -11.58
C CYS A 168 -1.60 -10.48 -12.96
N LEU A 169 -2.91 -10.71 -13.08
CA LEU A 169 -3.64 -10.53 -14.34
C LEU A 169 -3.61 -9.07 -14.82
N GLN A 170 -3.82 -8.11 -13.91
CA GLN A 170 -3.70 -6.67 -14.19
C GLN A 170 -2.29 -6.24 -14.63
N SER A 171 -1.26 -6.95 -14.18
CA SER A 171 0.13 -6.62 -14.51
C SER A 171 0.58 -7.22 -15.84
N CYS A 172 0.07 -8.40 -16.19
CA CYS A 172 0.69 -9.31 -17.16
C CYS A 172 -0.19 -9.88 -18.26
N ARG A 173 -1.53 -9.78 -18.16
CA ARG A 173 -2.39 -10.16 -19.28
C ARG A 173 -2.31 -9.08 -20.36
N ASP A 174 -2.35 -9.48 -21.63
CA ASP A 174 -1.95 -8.69 -22.82
C ASP A 174 -2.14 -7.17 -22.70
N LYS A 175 -1.02 -6.46 -22.59
CA LYS A 175 -0.95 -5.04 -22.94
C LYS A 175 -0.75 -4.91 -24.45
N SER A 176 -1.78 -5.26 -25.22
CA SER A 176 -1.87 -4.70 -26.57
C SER A 176 -1.99 -3.17 -26.42
N SER A 177 -1.29 -2.41 -27.26
CA SER A 177 -1.47 -0.95 -27.29
C SER A 177 -2.89 -0.58 -27.72
N GLU A 178 -3.53 -1.43 -28.53
CA GLU A 178 -4.91 -1.26 -28.96
C GLU A 178 -5.92 -1.43 -27.80
N ASP A 179 -5.80 -2.42 -26.92
CA ASP A 179 -6.59 -2.49 -25.68
C ASP A 179 -6.25 -1.32 -24.74
N THR A 180 -4.96 -1.11 -24.46
CA THR A 180 -4.50 -0.10 -23.49
C THR A 180 -5.02 1.30 -23.82
N CYS A 181 -5.01 1.67 -25.11
CA CYS A 181 -5.44 2.99 -25.58
C CYS A 181 -6.94 3.05 -25.95
N THR A 182 -7.71 1.97 -25.81
CA THR A 182 -9.18 1.98 -25.97
C THR A 182 -9.96 1.86 -24.65
N LEU A 183 -9.29 1.52 -23.55
CA LEU A 183 -9.87 1.61 -22.21
C LEU A 183 -10.29 3.05 -21.88
N ARG A 184 -11.41 3.23 -21.17
CA ARG A 184 -11.85 4.56 -20.67
C ARG A 184 -10.93 5.04 -19.54
N PRO A 185 -10.70 6.35 -19.35
CA PRO A 185 -9.92 6.85 -18.21
C PRO A 185 -10.62 6.53 -16.88
N GLU A 186 -9.86 6.01 -15.92
CA GLU A 186 -10.36 5.70 -14.58
C GLU A 186 -9.63 6.53 -13.51
N PRO A 187 -10.31 7.51 -12.87
CA PRO A 187 -9.78 8.23 -11.72
C PRO A 187 -9.49 7.35 -10.49
N GLY A 188 -10.22 6.24 -10.31
CA GLY A 188 -10.17 5.43 -9.09
C GLY A 188 -10.83 6.11 -7.88
N PRO A 189 -10.90 5.43 -6.72
CA PRO A 189 -11.69 5.90 -5.57
C PRO A 189 -10.94 6.88 -4.65
N CYS A 190 -9.62 7.00 -4.79
CA CYS A 190 -8.81 7.96 -4.02
C CYS A 190 -9.03 9.41 -4.49
N ARG A 191 -8.57 10.39 -3.68
CA ARG A 191 -8.86 11.83 -3.90
C ARG A 191 -7.60 12.71 -3.88
N LEU A 192 -6.49 12.19 -4.40
CA LEU A 192 -5.21 12.92 -4.46
C LEU A 192 -5.13 13.93 -5.61
N GLY A 193 -5.90 13.74 -6.69
CA GLY A 193 -6.07 14.73 -7.77
C GLY A 193 -4.86 14.92 -8.68
N LEU A 194 -4.08 13.85 -8.92
CA LEU A 194 -2.90 13.89 -9.77
C LEU A 194 -3.27 14.13 -11.23
N GLU A 195 -2.61 15.08 -11.90
CA GLU A 195 -2.72 15.26 -13.34
C GLU A 195 -2.11 14.05 -14.08
N LYS A 196 -2.88 13.48 -15.01
CA LYS A 196 -2.50 12.37 -15.90
C LYS A 196 -3.15 12.56 -17.26
N TYR A 197 -2.68 11.83 -18.26
CA TYR A 197 -3.20 11.86 -19.63
C TYR A 197 -3.78 10.50 -20.01
N PHE A 198 -4.81 10.48 -20.84
CA PHE A 198 -5.36 9.26 -21.45
C PHE A 198 -5.54 9.49 -22.96
N TYR A 199 -5.43 8.44 -23.77
CA TYR A 199 -5.75 8.51 -25.19
C TYR A 199 -7.23 8.23 -25.40
N ASP A 200 -7.92 9.12 -26.11
CA ASP A 200 -9.26 8.87 -26.62
C ASP A 200 -9.16 8.36 -28.07
N PRO A 201 -9.57 7.11 -28.37
CA PRO A 201 -9.56 6.58 -29.73
C PRO A 201 -10.64 7.22 -30.64
N VAL A 202 -11.63 7.91 -30.08
CA VAL A 202 -12.70 8.59 -30.84
C VAL A 202 -12.18 9.91 -31.42
N THR A 203 -11.53 10.75 -30.62
CA THR A 203 -10.85 11.97 -31.08
C THR A 203 -9.39 11.75 -31.54
N GLN A 204 -8.86 10.53 -31.40
CA GLN A 204 -7.47 10.14 -31.72
C GLN A 204 -6.41 11.03 -31.04
N SER A 205 -6.69 11.48 -29.82
CA SER A 205 -5.89 12.50 -29.13
C SER A 205 -5.77 12.23 -27.63
N CYS A 206 -4.79 12.88 -26.99
CA CYS A 206 -4.45 12.69 -25.58
C CYS A 206 -5.06 13.80 -24.71
N HIS A 207 -5.94 13.43 -23.79
CA HIS A 207 -6.65 14.36 -22.91
C HIS A 207 -6.16 14.25 -21.46
N MET A 208 -6.13 15.38 -20.76
CA MET A 208 -5.78 15.43 -19.34
C MET A 208 -6.97 15.03 -18.47
N PHE A 209 -6.73 14.24 -17.42
CA PHE A 209 -7.71 13.94 -16.36
C PHE A 209 -7.07 13.94 -14.97
N HIS A 210 -7.88 14.19 -13.94
CA HIS A 210 -7.45 14.08 -12.55
C HIS A 210 -7.59 12.63 -12.05
N TYR A 211 -6.45 11.95 -11.90
CA TYR A 211 -6.36 10.64 -11.29
C TYR A 211 -6.36 10.75 -9.76
N GLY A 212 -7.23 9.96 -9.12
CA GLY A 212 -7.42 9.91 -7.68
C GLY A 212 -6.21 9.43 -6.88
N GLY A 213 -5.24 8.78 -7.52
CA GLY A 213 -3.98 8.34 -6.90
C GLY A 213 -3.95 6.88 -6.45
N CYS A 214 -5.01 6.11 -6.64
CA CYS A 214 -5.02 4.66 -6.48
C CYS A 214 -5.97 3.98 -7.49
N GLU A 215 -5.77 2.69 -7.71
CA GLU A 215 -6.53 1.86 -8.67
C GLU A 215 -6.49 2.42 -10.09
N GLY A 216 -7.60 2.38 -10.82
CA GLY A 216 -7.68 2.74 -12.24
C GLY A 216 -6.93 1.78 -13.18
N ASN A 217 -7.15 1.94 -14.48
CA ASN A 217 -6.60 1.07 -15.51
C ASN A 217 -5.32 1.63 -16.18
N ALA A 218 -4.94 1.03 -17.32
CA ALA A 218 -3.70 1.31 -18.04
C ALA A 218 -3.74 2.52 -18.99
N ASN A 219 -4.91 3.09 -19.32
CA ASN A 219 -5.00 4.31 -20.13
C ASN A 219 -4.73 5.56 -19.30
N ARG A 220 -3.50 5.65 -18.78
CA ARG A 220 -3.06 6.66 -17.82
C ARG A 220 -1.56 6.86 -17.91
N PHE A 221 -1.17 7.96 -18.54
CA PHE A 221 0.20 8.34 -18.83
C PHE A 221 0.62 9.57 -18.02
N ASP A 222 1.92 9.69 -17.76
CA ASP A 222 2.47 10.82 -16.98
C ASP A 222 2.64 12.11 -17.81
N SER A 223 2.63 12.02 -19.14
CA SER A 223 2.64 13.18 -20.04
C SER A 223 1.79 12.94 -21.30
N GLU A 224 1.32 14.02 -21.92
CA GLU A 224 0.65 14.02 -23.22
C GLU A 224 1.53 13.39 -24.31
N LEU A 225 2.82 13.69 -24.28
CA LEU A 225 3.79 13.18 -25.25
C LEU A 225 3.98 11.66 -25.13
N ASP A 226 4.00 11.12 -23.91
CA ASP A 226 4.16 9.68 -23.69
C ASP A 226 2.86 8.91 -23.95
N CYS A 227 1.70 9.52 -23.73
CA CYS A 227 0.41 9.06 -24.25
C CYS A 227 0.45 8.97 -25.79
N PHE A 228 0.82 10.07 -26.46
CA PHE A 228 0.80 10.14 -27.92
C PHE A 228 1.79 9.17 -28.57
N ARG A 229 3.00 9.02 -27.98
CA ARG A 229 4.01 8.03 -28.39
C ARG A 229 3.53 6.58 -28.32
N GLN A 230 2.65 6.25 -27.36
CA GLN A 230 2.17 4.88 -27.15
C GLN A 230 0.88 4.56 -27.92
N CYS A 231 0.06 5.57 -28.20
CA CYS A 231 -1.29 5.37 -28.73
C CYS A 231 -1.57 5.91 -30.14
N SER A 232 -0.73 6.80 -30.69
CA SER A 232 -0.99 7.45 -32.00
C SER A 232 -1.04 6.53 -33.22
N SER A 233 -0.72 5.23 -33.08
CA SER A 233 -0.89 4.22 -34.13
C SER A 233 -2.25 3.52 -34.12
N VAL A 234 -3.08 3.72 -33.09
CA VAL A 234 -4.37 3.03 -32.94
C VAL A 234 -5.41 3.62 -33.89
N LYS A 235 -5.84 2.83 -34.87
CA LYS A 235 -6.81 3.23 -35.89
C LYS A 235 -8.25 3.07 -35.40
N ALA A 236 -9.12 4.00 -35.77
CA ALA A 236 -10.55 3.95 -35.45
C ALA A 236 -11.22 2.61 -35.81
N GLU A 237 -10.84 2.01 -36.95
CA GLU A 237 -11.42 0.75 -37.45
C GLU A 237 -11.23 -0.46 -36.52
N ALA A 238 -10.22 -0.46 -35.64
CA ALA A 238 -9.99 -1.53 -34.67
C ALA A 238 -10.86 -1.42 -33.40
N GLY A 239 -11.29 -0.19 -33.04
CA GLY A 239 -12.03 0.06 -31.80
C GLY A 239 -13.54 -0.18 -31.90
N VAL A 240 -14.15 0.06 -33.06
CA VAL A 240 -15.62 0.13 -33.18
C VAL A 240 -16.30 -1.24 -33.07
N GLU A 241 -15.78 -2.30 -33.73
CA GLU A 241 -16.47 -3.60 -33.73
C GLU A 241 -16.43 -4.34 -32.38
N ARG A 242 -15.42 -4.07 -31.53
CA ARG A 242 -15.28 -4.75 -30.23
C ARG A 242 -15.99 -4.06 -29.07
N MET A 243 -16.27 -2.75 -29.14
CA MET A 243 -17.06 -2.08 -28.11
C MET A 243 -18.56 -2.44 -28.15
N ALA A 244 -19.04 -3.05 -29.23
CA ALA A 244 -20.47 -3.30 -29.48
C ALA A 244 -21.02 -4.65 -28.95
N GLN A 245 -20.20 -5.53 -28.36
CA GLN A 245 -20.62 -6.91 -28.01
C GLN A 245 -20.69 -7.24 -26.51
N LEU A 246 -20.44 -6.29 -25.61
CA LEU A 246 -20.77 -6.42 -24.17
C LEU A 246 -21.90 -5.45 -23.78
N THR A 247 -23.07 -5.64 -24.39
CA THR A 247 -24.30 -4.96 -24.00
C THR A 247 -24.82 -5.46 -22.64
N SER A 248 -24.34 -4.85 -21.56
CA SER A 248 -25.13 -4.71 -20.34
C SER A 248 -25.30 -3.21 -20.09
N ALA A 249 -26.51 -2.72 -20.33
CA ALA A 249 -26.79 -1.29 -20.42
C ALA A 249 -26.37 -0.52 -19.17
N THR A 250 -25.52 0.50 -19.35
CA THR A 250 -25.06 1.38 -18.27
C THR A 250 -26.21 2.23 -17.76
N THR A 251 -26.52 2.14 -16.46
CA THR A 251 -27.40 3.07 -15.78
C THR A 251 -26.69 4.42 -15.62
N PRO A 252 -27.29 5.55 -16.05
CA PRO A 252 -26.69 6.87 -15.86
C PRO A 252 -26.81 7.31 -14.40
N VAL A 253 -25.83 8.08 -13.92
CA VAL A 253 -25.76 8.50 -12.50
C VAL A 253 -26.33 9.91 -12.34
N ILE A 254 -27.44 10.05 -11.63
CA ILE A 254 -28.17 11.31 -11.44
C ILE A 254 -27.95 11.90 -10.03
N TYR A 255 -27.74 13.22 -9.93
CA TYR A 255 -27.58 13.91 -8.64
C TYR A 255 -27.92 15.41 -8.70
N ILE A 256 -28.31 15.98 -7.56
CA ILE A 256 -28.52 17.43 -7.40
C ILE A 256 -27.14 18.11 -7.28
N VAL A 257 -26.93 19.20 -8.04
CA VAL A 257 -25.66 19.94 -8.10
C VAL A 257 -25.57 20.99 -6.98
N ASP A 258 -26.69 21.68 -6.70
CA ASP A 258 -26.72 22.78 -5.72
C ASP A 258 -27.05 22.33 -4.29
N LYS A 259 -26.91 23.27 -3.34
CA LYS A 259 -26.96 22.98 -1.89
C LYS A 259 -28.38 22.66 -1.40
N ASN A 260 -28.60 21.40 -1.04
CA ASN A 260 -29.74 20.93 -0.26
C ASN A 260 -29.63 21.45 1.21
N PRO A 261 -30.69 21.96 1.90
CA PRO A 261 -32.10 22.05 1.50
C PRO A 261 -32.41 23.12 0.45
N LEU A 262 -33.23 22.72 -0.54
CA LEU A 262 -33.81 23.61 -1.53
C LEU A 262 -35.05 24.33 -0.98
N TYR A 263 -35.28 25.57 -1.42
CA TYR A 263 -36.43 26.40 -1.02
C TYR A 263 -37.16 27.01 -2.20
N VAL A 264 -38.46 27.24 -2.05
CA VAL A 264 -39.30 27.92 -3.06
C VAL A 264 -38.69 29.26 -3.48
N GLY A 265 -38.63 29.50 -4.79
CA GLY A 265 -38.04 30.69 -5.41
C GLY A 265 -36.53 30.60 -5.69
N MET A 266 -35.87 29.50 -5.31
CA MET A 266 -34.47 29.25 -5.70
C MET A 266 -34.37 28.67 -7.12
N THR A 267 -33.27 28.97 -7.80
CA THR A 267 -32.77 28.14 -8.92
C THR A 267 -31.98 26.95 -8.38
N PHE A 268 -32.10 25.78 -9.00
CA PHE A 268 -31.26 24.61 -8.74
C PHE A 268 -31.07 23.74 -9.97
N ARG A 269 -29.94 23.02 -10.02
CA ARG A 269 -29.57 22.08 -11.08
C ARG A 269 -29.59 20.62 -10.61
N ILE A 270 -29.95 19.73 -11.52
CA ILE A 270 -29.78 18.28 -11.42
C ILE A 270 -28.92 17.84 -12.61
N ARG A 271 -27.85 17.05 -12.39
CA ARG A 271 -27.04 16.51 -13.49
C ARG A 271 -27.33 15.03 -13.69
N CYS A 272 -27.39 14.61 -14.95
CA CYS A 272 -27.43 13.21 -15.35
C CYS A 272 -26.09 12.85 -16.01
N ASN A 273 -25.24 12.04 -15.36
CA ASN A 273 -24.04 11.55 -16.02
C ASN A 273 -24.40 10.37 -16.96
N GLY A 274 -24.60 10.68 -18.23
CA GLY A 274 -24.85 9.71 -19.29
C GLY A 274 -23.63 8.89 -19.73
N HIS A 275 -22.47 9.03 -19.07
CA HIS A 275 -21.20 8.40 -19.46
C HIS A 275 -20.80 8.65 -20.92
N GLY A 276 -21.15 9.83 -21.46
CA GLY A 276 -20.93 10.23 -22.85
C GLY A 276 -22.00 9.77 -23.85
N VAL A 277 -23.08 9.12 -23.39
CA VAL A 277 -24.21 8.73 -24.25
C VAL A 277 -25.28 9.82 -24.22
N THR A 278 -25.63 10.33 -25.41
CA THR A 278 -26.62 11.40 -25.61
C THR A 278 -27.67 10.98 -26.66
N PRO A 279 -28.86 11.61 -26.71
CA PRO A 279 -29.37 12.65 -25.82
C PRO A 279 -29.80 12.10 -24.46
N ILE A 280 -29.83 12.95 -23.44
CA ILE A 280 -30.47 12.62 -22.16
C ILE A 280 -31.99 12.78 -22.31
N THR A 281 -32.73 11.80 -21.79
CA THR A 281 -34.19 11.85 -21.68
C THR A 281 -34.56 11.92 -20.20
N TRP A 282 -35.13 13.06 -19.78
CA TRP A 282 -35.45 13.33 -18.38
C TRP A 282 -36.86 12.88 -18.00
N TYR A 283 -37.00 12.34 -16.80
CA TYR A 283 -38.25 11.87 -16.22
C TYR A 283 -38.42 12.40 -14.79
N LYS A 284 -39.67 12.54 -14.37
CA LYS A 284 -40.05 12.95 -13.02
C LYS A 284 -41.28 12.17 -12.58
N ASN A 285 -41.19 11.51 -11.43
CA ASN A 285 -42.20 10.59 -10.90
C ASN A 285 -42.62 9.53 -11.96
N GLY A 286 -41.69 9.10 -12.81
CA GLY A 286 -41.91 8.16 -13.92
C GLY A 286 -42.52 8.76 -15.20
N GLY A 287 -42.99 10.01 -15.20
CA GLY A 287 -43.47 10.70 -16.40
C GLY A 287 -42.37 11.46 -17.12
N LEU A 288 -42.44 11.55 -18.46
CA LEU A 288 -41.49 12.33 -19.27
C LEU A 288 -41.52 13.81 -18.87
N LEU A 289 -40.37 14.37 -18.51
CA LEU A 289 -40.26 15.76 -18.07
C LEU A 289 -40.57 16.72 -19.24
N GLN A 290 -41.28 17.80 -18.93
CA GLN A 290 -41.65 18.82 -19.92
C GLN A 290 -40.78 20.07 -19.73
N PHE A 291 -40.00 20.41 -20.76
CA PHE A 291 -39.21 21.63 -20.80
C PHE A 291 -40.07 22.86 -21.09
N GLY A 292 -39.58 24.05 -20.73
CA GLY A 292 -40.25 25.32 -20.95
C GLY A 292 -39.43 26.50 -20.43
N THR A 293 -40.05 27.67 -20.26
CA THR A 293 -39.37 28.92 -19.83
C THR A 293 -38.77 28.88 -18.42
N ARG A 294 -38.94 27.78 -17.68
CA ARG A 294 -38.54 27.62 -16.27
C ARG A 294 -37.78 26.32 -15.97
N ILE A 295 -37.79 25.38 -16.91
CA ILE A 295 -37.13 24.06 -16.82
C ILE A 295 -36.42 23.85 -18.15
N THR A 296 -35.09 23.86 -18.11
CA THR A 296 -34.21 23.92 -19.30
C THR A 296 -33.04 22.97 -19.15
N GLU A 297 -32.51 22.50 -20.28
CA GLU A 297 -31.31 21.67 -20.32
C GLU A 297 -30.10 22.51 -20.76
N GLU A 298 -29.02 22.46 -19.99
CA GLU A 298 -27.72 23.04 -20.32
C GLU A 298 -26.90 22.06 -21.17
N ASN A 299 -25.91 22.57 -21.92
CA ASN A 299 -25.12 21.79 -22.90
C ASN A 299 -24.20 20.69 -22.32
N ASP A 300 -24.31 20.38 -21.03
CA ASP A 300 -23.41 19.46 -20.31
C ASP A 300 -24.14 18.36 -19.52
N ASP A 301 -25.34 17.98 -19.97
CA ASP A 301 -26.22 16.98 -19.35
C ASP A 301 -26.78 17.42 -17.98
N THR A 302 -26.97 18.73 -17.81
CA THR A 302 -27.51 19.35 -16.59
C THR A 302 -28.88 20.00 -16.84
N LEU A 303 -29.88 19.59 -16.05
CA LEU A 303 -31.20 20.20 -15.98
C LEU A 303 -31.19 21.39 -15.02
N GLU A 304 -31.44 22.61 -15.50
CA GLU A 304 -31.68 23.78 -14.65
C GLU A 304 -33.19 24.00 -14.42
N ILE A 305 -33.57 24.22 -13.16
CA ILE A 305 -34.92 24.58 -12.72
C ILE A 305 -34.84 25.91 -11.98
N VAL A 306 -35.31 26.99 -12.63
CA VAL A 306 -35.37 28.34 -12.03
C VAL A 306 -36.69 28.57 -11.28
N ASP A 307 -36.75 29.58 -10.41
CA ASP A 307 -37.96 29.97 -9.63
C ASP A 307 -38.75 28.76 -9.09
N SER A 308 -38.07 27.93 -8.30
CA SER A 308 -38.58 26.60 -7.94
C SER A 308 -39.86 26.64 -7.10
N LEU A 309 -40.80 25.74 -7.41
CA LEU A 309 -42.13 25.65 -6.82
C LEU A 309 -42.25 24.40 -5.95
N THR A 310 -43.23 24.36 -5.03
CA THR A 310 -43.51 23.12 -4.27
C THR A 310 -43.99 21.96 -5.17
N SER A 311 -44.44 22.26 -6.40
CA SER A 311 -44.74 21.25 -7.44
C SER A 311 -43.49 20.64 -8.08
N ASP A 312 -42.30 21.21 -7.87
CA ASP A 312 -41.06 20.72 -8.44
C ASP A 312 -40.42 19.59 -7.64
N ALA A 313 -40.93 19.34 -6.42
CA ALA A 313 -40.57 18.17 -5.64
C ALA A 313 -41.01 16.86 -6.33
N GLY A 314 -40.30 15.77 -6.01
CA GLY A 314 -40.52 14.45 -6.60
C GLY A 314 -39.21 13.71 -6.88
N ILE A 315 -39.33 12.49 -7.40
CA ILE A 315 -38.18 11.67 -7.81
C ILE A 315 -37.87 11.99 -9.27
N TYR A 316 -36.64 12.43 -9.55
CA TYR A 316 -36.14 12.64 -10.91
C TYR A 316 -35.30 11.43 -11.33
N THR A 317 -35.46 11.02 -12.59
CA THR A 317 -34.65 9.98 -13.24
C THR A 317 -34.27 10.43 -14.65
N CYS A 318 -33.26 9.80 -15.24
CA CYS A 318 -32.87 10.03 -16.62
C CYS A 318 -32.51 8.72 -17.34
N ILE A 319 -32.56 8.76 -18.67
CA ILE A 319 -32.04 7.72 -19.58
C ILE A 319 -31.06 8.41 -20.54
N ALA A 320 -29.94 7.77 -20.84
CA ALA A 320 -28.89 8.32 -21.70
C ALA A 320 -28.85 7.57 -23.05
N GLY A 321 -29.37 8.18 -24.12
CA GLY A 321 -29.59 7.51 -25.41
C GLY A 321 -30.74 6.49 -25.40
N GLN A 322 -30.92 5.76 -26.51
CA GLN A 322 -32.10 4.89 -26.71
C GLN A 322 -32.00 3.48 -26.10
N GLU A 323 -30.80 3.01 -25.75
CA GLU A 323 -30.58 1.62 -25.27
C GLU A 323 -30.06 1.53 -23.81
N SER A 324 -29.90 2.67 -23.12
CA SER A 324 -29.49 2.67 -21.70
C SER A 324 -30.64 2.32 -20.76
N GLN A 325 -30.30 1.82 -19.57
CA GLN A 325 -31.25 1.69 -18.47
C GLN A 325 -31.53 3.06 -17.83
N MET A 326 -32.63 3.16 -17.09
CA MET A 326 -32.98 4.35 -16.32
C MET A 326 -32.13 4.44 -15.04
N SER A 327 -31.69 5.65 -14.68
CA SER A 327 -30.96 5.94 -13.44
C SER A 327 -31.71 5.51 -12.18
N ASP A 328 -30.99 5.13 -11.12
CA ASP A 328 -31.52 5.17 -9.76
C ASP A 328 -31.93 6.60 -9.39
N GLY A 329 -33.20 6.82 -9.06
CA GLY A 329 -33.77 8.18 -8.99
C GLY A 329 -33.38 9.02 -7.77
N VAL A 330 -33.22 10.32 -7.99
CA VAL A 330 -32.90 11.30 -6.94
C VAL A 330 -34.16 12.02 -6.45
N GLU A 331 -34.39 12.04 -5.14
CA GLU A 331 -35.51 12.76 -4.52
C GLU A 331 -35.20 14.25 -4.33
N VAL A 332 -36.00 15.10 -4.95
CA VAL A 332 -35.96 16.56 -4.80
C VAL A 332 -37.03 16.99 -3.80
N VAL A 333 -36.60 17.65 -2.71
CA VAL A 333 -37.48 18.13 -1.64
C VAL A 333 -37.34 19.64 -1.48
N ILE A 334 -38.42 20.39 -1.78
CA ILE A 334 -38.44 21.85 -1.78
C ILE A 334 -39.26 22.37 -0.59
N LYS A 335 -38.61 23.17 0.26
CA LYS A 335 -39.19 23.71 1.49
C LYS A 335 -39.72 25.13 1.28
N ARG A 336 -40.74 25.54 2.06
CA ARG A 336 -41.12 26.96 2.13
C ARG A 336 -40.20 27.67 3.14
N ALA A 337 -39.66 28.82 2.76
CA ALA A 337 -38.84 29.62 3.67
C ALA A 337 -39.69 30.11 4.86
N ILE A 338 -39.22 29.88 6.09
CA ILE A 338 -39.93 30.29 7.30
C ILE A 338 -39.65 31.78 7.55
N GLY A 339 -40.62 32.64 7.23
CA GLY A 339 -40.55 34.09 7.39
C GLY A 339 -40.59 34.55 8.86
N GLY A 340 -39.52 34.29 9.62
CA GLY A 340 -39.37 34.69 11.02
C GLY A 340 -38.93 36.15 11.19
N ARG A 341 -39.88 37.07 11.36
CA ARG A 341 -39.61 38.50 11.63
C ARG A 341 -39.61 38.79 13.13
N THR A 342 -38.45 39.16 13.69
CA THR A 342 -38.25 39.78 15.04
C THR A 342 -38.63 38.89 16.25
N THR A 343 -38.06 38.97 17.47
CA THR A 343 -37.04 39.83 18.12
C THR A 343 -36.58 39.21 19.46
N ILE A 344 -35.38 39.56 19.98
CA ILE A 344 -35.03 39.68 21.43
C ILE A 344 -35.02 38.35 22.26
N ARG A 345 -34.05 38.01 23.13
CA ARG A 345 -32.78 38.59 23.64
C ARG A 345 -31.88 37.43 24.17
N PRO A 346 -30.58 37.65 24.52
CA PRO A 346 -29.69 36.58 24.99
C PRO A 346 -29.68 36.39 26.52
N MET A 347 -29.21 35.21 26.97
CA MET A 347 -28.80 34.88 28.35
C MET A 347 -27.50 34.06 28.27
N LEU A 348 -26.36 34.51 28.82
CA LEU A 348 -25.96 34.55 30.25
C LEU A 348 -25.37 33.22 30.78
N THR A 349 -24.06 33.10 30.64
CA THR A 349 -23.14 32.37 31.55
C THR A 349 -22.71 33.30 32.71
N PRO A 350 -21.97 32.89 33.78
CA PRO A 350 -21.23 31.63 33.99
C PRO A 350 -21.23 31.01 35.43
N ALA A 351 -20.47 29.90 35.59
CA ALA A 351 -19.70 29.49 36.80
C ALA A 351 -20.47 28.95 38.06
N PRO A 352 -19.79 28.33 39.08
CA PRO A 352 -18.46 27.69 39.13
C PRO A 352 -18.38 26.27 39.78
N ASN A 353 -17.16 25.71 39.74
CA ASN A 353 -16.55 24.53 40.42
C ASN A 353 -16.99 24.12 41.85
N PHE A 354 -16.68 22.86 42.21
CA PHE A 354 -16.29 22.46 43.58
C PHE A 354 -15.21 21.34 43.59
N VAL A 355 -14.38 21.26 44.65
CA VAL A 355 -13.18 20.39 44.79
C VAL A 355 -12.98 19.98 46.27
N MET A 356 -12.06 19.02 46.56
CA MET A 356 -11.60 18.43 47.84
C MET A 356 -12.28 17.09 48.23
N GLY A 357 -11.64 16.14 48.94
CA GLY A 357 -10.27 16.10 49.49
C GLY A 357 -9.89 14.70 50.08
N THR A 358 -8.72 14.56 50.71
CA THR A 358 -8.12 13.30 51.24
C THR A 358 -7.65 13.43 52.71
N PRO A 359 -6.92 12.47 53.31
CA PRO A 359 -7.31 11.20 53.95
C PRO A 359 -7.20 11.26 55.51
N PRO A 360 -7.13 10.14 56.27
CA PRO A 360 -5.82 9.73 56.83
C PRO A 360 -5.56 8.20 57.07
N THR A 361 -4.37 7.93 57.64
CA THR A 361 -3.61 6.68 57.97
C THR A 361 -4.05 5.98 59.31
N PRO A 362 -3.47 4.84 59.86
CA PRO A 362 -2.05 4.37 59.81
C PRO A 362 -1.60 2.86 59.99
N ARG A 363 -0.37 2.55 59.50
CA ARG A 363 0.83 1.79 60.03
C ARG A 363 0.75 0.74 61.21
N PRO A 364 1.82 -0.07 61.51
CA PRO A 364 2.82 -0.81 60.66
C PRO A 364 3.40 -2.15 61.27
N SER A 365 4.30 -2.84 60.54
CA SER A 365 5.51 -3.61 61.04
C SER A 365 6.37 -4.02 59.80
N THR A 366 7.70 -3.92 59.67
CA THR A 366 8.90 -4.41 60.42
C THR A 366 8.99 -5.95 60.51
N SER A 367 10.05 -6.67 60.10
CA SER A 367 11.38 -6.38 59.48
C SER A 367 11.92 -7.69 58.82
N ALA A 368 13.12 -7.93 58.24
CA ALA A 368 14.42 -7.23 58.13
C ALA A 368 15.26 -7.72 56.88
N ARG A 369 16.60 -7.74 56.98
CA ARG A 369 17.68 -8.28 56.11
C ARG A 369 18.91 -8.60 57.03
N PRO A 370 20.07 -9.15 56.59
CA PRO A 370 20.58 -9.52 55.25
C PRO A 370 20.93 -11.05 55.21
N ASP A 371 21.96 -11.68 54.60
CA ASP A 371 23.14 -11.27 53.78
C ASP A 371 23.60 -12.36 52.76
N SER A 372 24.90 -12.73 52.69
CA SER A 372 25.57 -13.40 51.55
C SER A 372 26.74 -14.34 51.92
N THR A 373 27.27 -15.11 50.94
CA THR A 373 28.67 -15.62 50.89
C THR A 373 29.01 -16.18 49.49
N VAL A 374 30.30 -16.22 49.10
CA VAL A 374 30.77 -16.48 47.71
C VAL A 374 32.15 -17.20 47.70
N ALA A 375 32.41 -18.00 46.64
CA ALA A 375 33.69 -18.66 46.27
C ALA A 375 34.20 -19.78 47.24
N THR A 376 35.13 -20.68 46.89
CA THR A 376 36.09 -20.81 45.76
C THR A 376 36.20 -22.31 45.34
N VAL A 377 36.92 -22.83 44.33
CA VAL A 377 38.38 -22.87 43.99
C VAL A 377 38.54 -23.31 42.52
N SER A 378 39.67 -22.99 41.86
CA SER A 378 40.01 -23.36 40.46
C SER A 378 41.02 -24.51 40.36
N ASN A 379 41.00 -25.33 39.30
CA ASN A 379 42.01 -25.29 38.20
C ASN A 379 41.77 -26.33 37.08
N ALA A 380 42.54 -26.25 35.99
CA ALA A 380 42.28 -26.93 34.71
C ALA A 380 43.36 -27.95 34.28
N LEU A 381 43.03 -28.84 33.33
CA LEU A 381 43.99 -29.44 32.39
C LEU A 381 43.36 -29.90 31.05
N VAL A 382 43.70 -29.20 29.95
CA VAL A 382 44.20 -29.71 28.64
C VAL A 382 43.96 -31.22 28.35
N ARG A 383 43.40 -31.73 27.21
CA ARG A 383 43.07 -31.20 25.86
C ARG A 383 42.17 -32.20 25.07
N ARG A 384 41.25 -31.73 24.19
CA ARG A 384 41.02 -32.21 22.79
C ARG A 384 39.89 -31.40 22.09
N PRO A 385 39.77 -31.39 20.73
CA PRO A 385 39.04 -30.33 20.01
C PRO A 385 37.68 -30.73 19.39
N THR A 386 36.59 -30.19 19.95
CA THR A 386 35.23 -30.02 19.37
C THR A 386 34.46 -29.10 20.33
N THR A 387 33.62 -28.13 19.95
CA THR A 387 33.04 -27.71 18.66
C THR A 387 33.26 -26.20 18.42
N LYS A 388 32.67 -25.60 17.37
CA LYS A 388 32.52 -24.13 17.30
C LYS A 388 31.57 -23.67 18.39
N ALA A 389 32.02 -22.80 19.30
CA ALA A 389 31.11 -22.11 20.22
C ALA A 389 30.14 -21.23 19.42
N CYS A 390 28.84 -21.38 19.63
CA CYS A 390 27.86 -20.50 19.01
C CYS A 390 27.61 -19.27 19.89
N VAL A 391 27.28 -18.15 19.24
CA VAL A 391 27.05 -16.85 19.85
C VAL A 391 25.74 -16.29 19.29
N ASP A 392 25.06 -15.48 20.09
CA ASP A 392 23.85 -14.81 19.65
C ASP A 392 24.20 -13.65 18.68
N VAL A 393 23.61 -13.68 17.49
CA VAL A 393 23.80 -12.68 16.42
C VAL A 393 22.74 -11.57 16.51
N GLY A 394 21.56 -11.90 17.03
CA GLY A 394 20.54 -10.91 17.35
C GLY A 394 20.87 -10.11 18.60
N ASN A 395 20.39 -8.85 18.65
CA ASN A 395 20.32 -8.11 19.92
C ASN A 395 19.40 -8.84 20.92
N THR A 396 19.55 -8.54 22.22
CA THR A 396 18.85 -9.25 23.31
C THR A 396 17.35 -9.37 23.08
N SER A 397 16.70 -8.25 22.74
CA SER A 397 15.26 -8.21 22.46
C SER A 397 14.83 -9.11 21.30
N THR A 398 15.71 -9.34 20.31
CA THR A 398 15.45 -10.28 19.20
C THR A 398 15.54 -11.73 19.66
N CYS A 399 16.50 -12.06 20.52
CA CYS A 399 16.69 -13.41 21.03
C CYS A 399 15.61 -13.79 22.05
N ASP A 400 15.22 -12.86 22.92
CA ASP A 400 14.03 -12.99 23.79
C ASP A 400 12.78 -13.28 22.96
N LEU A 401 12.66 -12.67 21.77
CA LEU A 401 11.52 -12.85 20.87
C LEU A 401 11.51 -14.24 20.19
N ILE A 402 12.66 -14.70 19.71
CA ILE A 402 12.83 -16.05 19.12
C ILE A 402 12.46 -17.13 20.15
N VAL A 403 12.92 -16.96 21.39
CA VAL A 403 12.58 -17.80 22.54
C VAL A 403 11.08 -17.77 22.82
N LYS A 404 10.50 -16.58 23.02
CA LYS A 404 9.09 -16.40 23.44
C LYS A 404 8.08 -16.96 22.44
N ASN A 405 8.48 -17.15 21.19
CA ASN A 405 7.64 -17.68 20.11
C ASN A 405 8.01 -19.14 19.73
N GLY A 406 8.82 -19.84 20.53
CA GLY A 406 9.17 -21.25 20.31
C GLY A 406 10.01 -21.52 19.07
N LEU A 407 10.71 -20.51 18.54
CA LEU A 407 11.34 -20.58 17.21
C LEU A 407 12.74 -21.22 17.22
N CYS A 408 13.29 -21.60 18.38
CA CYS A 408 14.63 -22.18 18.51
C CYS A 408 14.87 -23.46 17.69
N GLU A 409 13.83 -24.26 17.45
CA GLU A 409 13.90 -25.48 16.63
C GLU A 409 14.00 -25.18 15.12
N LYS A 410 13.62 -23.97 14.68
CA LYS A 410 13.71 -23.57 13.28
C LYS A 410 15.16 -23.20 12.95
N LYS A 411 15.84 -24.00 12.14
CA LYS A 411 17.27 -23.87 11.75
C LYS A 411 17.78 -22.43 11.62
N ARG A 412 17.08 -21.55 10.88
CA ARG A 412 17.42 -20.11 10.74
C ARG A 412 17.53 -19.41 12.10
N TYR A 413 16.45 -19.44 12.89
CA TYR A 413 16.35 -18.71 14.16
C TYR A 413 17.18 -19.38 15.28
N GLY A 414 17.21 -20.71 15.31
CA GLY A 414 18.10 -21.49 16.18
C GLY A 414 19.58 -21.19 15.95
N THR A 415 20.03 -20.92 14.72
CA THR A 415 21.41 -20.44 14.49
C THR A 415 21.61 -18.95 14.77
N PHE A 416 20.56 -18.13 14.76
CA PHE A 416 20.65 -16.67 14.91
C PHE A 416 20.73 -16.23 16.37
N CYS A 417 20.07 -16.94 17.27
CA CYS A 417 20.15 -16.74 18.73
C CYS A 417 20.48 -18.06 19.44
N CYS A 418 21.53 -18.72 18.97
CA CYS A 418 21.88 -20.08 19.35
C CYS A 418 22.19 -20.24 20.84
N HIS A 419 23.01 -19.37 21.42
CA HIS A 419 23.41 -19.48 22.82
C HIS A 419 22.21 -19.21 23.75
N THR A 420 21.38 -18.21 23.41
CA THR A 420 20.12 -17.94 24.11
C THR A 420 19.12 -19.10 23.98
N CYS A 421 19.02 -19.75 22.81
CA CYS A 421 18.23 -20.96 22.65
C CYS A 421 18.75 -22.17 23.46
N THR A 422 20.08 -22.39 23.53
CA THR A 422 20.66 -23.50 24.34
C THR A 422 20.47 -23.35 25.84
N LYS A 423 20.14 -22.15 26.34
CA LYS A 423 19.78 -21.94 27.76
C LYS A 423 18.40 -22.46 28.12
N ILE A 424 17.57 -22.78 27.13
CA ILE A 424 16.13 -23.06 27.31
C ILE A 424 15.79 -24.47 26.80
N HIS A 425 16.38 -24.89 25.69
CA HIS A 425 16.40 -26.29 25.30
C HIS A 425 17.72 -26.91 25.78
N SER A 426 17.66 -27.83 26.75
CA SER A 426 18.84 -28.55 27.29
C SER A 426 19.47 -29.57 26.33
N PHE A 427 19.26 -29.39 25.03
CA PHE A 427 19.73 -30.28 23.96
C PHE A 427 20.91 -29.66 23.22
N LYS A 428 21.86 -30.51 22.82
CA LYS A 428 23.01 -30.13 22.00
C LYS A 428 22.57 -29.98 20.53
N PHE A 429 23.06 -28.93 19.88
CA PHE A 429 23.13 -28.83 18.42
C PHE A 429 24.28 -29.68 17.87
#